data_AF-A0A2P7QKE2-F1
#
_entry.id   AF-A0A2P7QKE2-F1
#
_cell.length_a   1.000
_cell.length_b   1.000
_cell.length_c   1.000
_cell.angle_alpha   90.00
_cell.angle_beta   90.00
_cell.angle_gamma   90.00
#
_symmetry.space_group_name_H-M   'P 1'
#
loop_
_entity.id
_entity.type
_entity.pdbx_description
1 polymer ?
#
loop_
_entity_poly.entity_id
_entity_poly.type
_entity_poly.pdbx_seq_one_letter_code
_entity_poly.pdbx_strand_id
1 'polypeptide(L)'
;MRNIQIINGARNATFSLFQATDEEFAAIFPDDQDMALIEDVVTRLGESEAGNILSRIWERPILKRDAQGIHGTFFYDWDDRREILPVTRREVDWDERSINAAQRRLFQAAR
;
A
#
# COMPACT_ATOMS: atom_id res chain seq x y z
N MET A 1 10.74 -9.55 -6.05
CA MET A 1 10.34 -8.16 -6.37
C MET A 1 8.84 -8.05 -6.27
N ARG A 2 8.35 -7.04 -5.53
CA ARG A 2 6.93 -6.76 -5.32
C ARG A 2 6.57 -5.43 -5.95
N ASN A 3 5.46 -5.39 -6.68
CA ASN A 3 4.91 -4.16 -7.25
C ASN A 3 4.03 -3.45 -6.23
N ILE A 4 4.34 -2.18 -5.95
CA ILE A 4 3.60 -1.30 -5.05
C ILE A 4 2.92 -0.23 -5.90
N GLN A 5 1.63 -0.01 -5.68
CA GLN A 5 0.95 1.20 -6.15
C GLN A 5 1.14 2.32 -5.14
N ILE A 6 1.58 3.49 -5.60
CA ILE A 6 1.73 4.65 -4.72
C ILE A 6 0.72 5.72 -5.11
N ILE A 7 -0.05 6.18 -4.12
CA ILE A 7 -1.10 7.19 -4.25
C ILE A 7 -0.76 8.34 -3.30
N ASN A 8 -0.59 9.54 -3.84
CA ASN A 8 -0.39 10.73 -3.01
C ASN A 8 -1.73 11.43 -2.66
N GLY A 9 -1.69 12.34 -1.70
CA GLY A 9 -2.87 13.07 -1.23
C GLY A 9 -3.35 14.15 -2.18
N ALA A 10 -2.58 14.49 -3.22
CA ALA A 10 -2.87 15.59 -4.13
C ALA A 10 -4.09 15.29 -5.03
N ARG A 11 -4.85 16.33 -5.40
CA ARG A 11 -6.03 16.17 -6.29
C ARG A 11 -5.67 15.61 -7.67
N ASN A 12 -4.45 15.86 -8.12
CA ASN A 12 -3.87 15.34 -9.36
C ASN A 12 -2.96 14.13 -9.10
N ALA A 13 -3.21 13.38 -8.04
CA ALA A 13 -2.45 12.17 -7.71
C ALA A 13 -2.29 11.27 -8.93
N THR A 14 -1.06 10.84 -9.16
CA THR A 14 -0.82 9.71 -10.05
C THR A 14 -0.99 8.42 -9.25
N PHE A 15 -1.35 7.35 -9.95
CA PHE A 15 -1.55 6.02 -9.37
C PHE A 15 -0.40 5.11 -9.78
N SER A 16 0.83 5.62 -9.78
CA SER A 16 2.02 5.01 -10.39
C SER A 16 2.45 3.74 -9.66
N LEU A 17 3.15 2.84 -10.38
CA LEU A 17 3.66 1.60 -9.80
C LEU A 17 5.18 1.63 -9.69
N PHE A 18 5.69 1.09 -8.60
CA PHE A 18 7.12 0.95 -8.32
C PHE A 18 7.43 -0.46 -7.86
N GLN A 19 8.67 -0.89 -8.01
CA GLN A 19 9.13 -2.20 -7.56
C GLN A 19 9.97 -2.09 -6.30
N ALA A 20 9.62 -2.89 -5.30
CA ALA A 20 10.40 -3.08 -4.08
C ALA A 20 11.04 -4.48 -4.06
N THR A 21 12.18 -4.60 -3.37
CA THR A 21 12.65 -5.94 -2.96
C THR A 21 11.68 -6.53 -1.94
N ASP A 22 11.80 -7.82 -1.67
CA ASP A 22 10.91 -8.48 -0.71
C ASP A 22 11.14 -7.95 0.72
N GLU A 23 12.38 -7.56 1.07
CA GLU A 23 12.73 -6.92 2.34
C GLU A 23 12.17 -5.50 2.47
N GLU A 24 12.32 -4.68 1.43
CA GLU A 24 11.76 -3.32 1.41
C GLU A 24 10.22 -3.37 1.48
N PHE A 25 9.61 -4.32 0.78
CA PHE A 25 8.17 -4.53 0.83
C PHE A 25 7.72 -4.93 2.23
N ALA A 26 8.36 -5.93 2.86
CA ALA A 26 8.03 -6.37 4.21
C ALA A 26 8.27 -5.27 5.26
N ALA A 27 9.24 -4.38 5.03
CA ALA A 27 9.47 -3.23 5.89
C ALA A 27 8.33 -2.20 5.81
N ILE A 28 7.70 -2.01 4.65
CA ILE A 28 6.56 -1.09 4.47
C ILE A 28 5.24 -1.74 4.93
N PHE A 29 5.04 -3.02 4.59
CA PHE A 29 3.80 -3.78 4.80
C PHE A 29 4.04 -4.98 5.76
N PRO A 30 4.12 -4.75 7.08
CA PRO A 30 4.27 -5.82 8.07
C PRO A 30 2.99 -6.67 8.18
N ASP A 31 3.07 -7.84 8.81
CA ASP A 31 1.91 -8.63 9.27
C ASP A 31 0.79 -8.85 8.21
N ASP A 32 1.20 -9.20 6.99
CA ASP A 32 0.31 -9.44 5.83
C ASP A 32 -0.55 -8.22 5.42
N GLN A 33 -0.08 -7.01 5.72
CA GLN A 33 -0.75 -5.78 5.26
C GLN A 33 -0.71 -5.64 3.74
N ASP A 34 -1.81 -5.18 3.17
CA ASP A 34 -1.91 -4.86 1.73
C ASP A 34 -1.83 -3.33 1.51
N MET A 35 -1.99 -2.56 2.57
CA MET A 35 -2.04 -1.10 2.56
C MET A 35 -1.07 -0.53 3.60
N ALA A 36 -0.50 0.64 3.31
CA ALA A 36 0.33 1.35 4.28
C ALA A 36 0.23 2.86 4.06
N LEU A 37 0.38 3.63 5.15
CA LEU A 37 0.46 5.09 5.11
C LEU A 37 1.89 5.50 5.45
N ILE A 38 2.40 6.54 4.80
CA ILE A 38 3.74 7.07 5.10
C ILE A 38 3.88 7.43 6.59
N GLU A 39 2.85 8.00 7.19
CA GLU A 39 2.84 8.41 8.59
C GLU A 39 3.02 7.21 9.53
N ASP A 40 2.41 6.06 9.21
CA ASP A 40 2.55 4.81 9.97
C ASP A 40 3.94 4.20 9.82
N VAL A 41 4.47 4.22 8.59
CA VAL A 41 5.81 3.70 8.28
C VAL A 41 6.88 4.54 8.97
N VAL A 42 6.78 5.87 8.91
CA VAL A 42 7.71 6.80 9.58
C VAL A 42 7.63 6.65 11.10
N THR A 43 6.41 6.52 11.67
CA THR A 43 6.24 6.30 13.12
C THR A 43 6.93 5.03 13.58
N ARG A 44 6.86 3.96 12.78
CA ARG A 44 7.43 2.65 13.12
C ARG A 44 8.92 2.53 12.86
N LEU A 45 9.41 3.01 11.72
CA LEU A 45 10.80 2.84 11.28
C LEU A 45 11.70 4.04 11.60
N GLY A 46 11.11 5.21 11.87
CA GLY A 46 11.80 6.48 11.91
C GLY A 46 11.96 7.10 10.52
N GLU A 47 12.06 8.43 10.50
CA GLU A 47 12.12 9.24 9.26
C GLU A 47 13.32 8.87 8.38
N SER A 48 14.50 8.68 8.97
CA SER A 48 15.72 8.36 8.21
C SER A 48 15.64 7.01 7.50
N GLU A 49 15.17 5.97 8.17
CA GLU A 49 15.09 4.64 7.57
C GLU A 49 13.96 4.55 6.54
N ALA A 50 12.80 5.13 6.85
CA ALA A 50 11.70 5.24 5.89
C ALA A 50 12.15 5.98 4.61
N GLY A 51 12.85 7.11 4.75
CA GLY A 51 13.40 7.85 3.61
C GLY A 51 14.41 7.05 2.79
N ASN A 52 15.30 6.30 3.44
CA ASN A 52 16.27 5.44 2.77
C ASN A 52 15.61 4.35 1.93
N ILE A 53 14.59 3.67 2.47
CA ILE A 53 13.84 2.64 1.76
C ILE A 53 13.10 3.25 0.56
N LEU A 54 12.36 4.34 0.79
CA LEU A 54 11.54 4.96 -0.24
C LEU A 54 12.38 5.54 -1.38
N SER A 55 13.51 6.18 -1.08
CA SER A 55 14.42 6.70 -2.11
C SER A 55 14.88 5.61 -3.09
N ARG A 56 15.11 4.38 -2.61
CA ARG A 56 15.47 3.24 -3.47
C ARG A 56 14.29 2.77 -4.32
N ILE A 57 13.09 2.73 -3.74
CA ILE A 57 11.86 2.32 -4.46
C ILE A 57 11.53 3.31 -5.59
N TRP A 58 11.75 4.62 -5.38
CA TRP A 58 11.50 5.65 -6.38
C TRP A 58 12.31 5.48 -7.67
N GLU A 59 13.50 4.87 -7.59
CA GLU A 59 14.36 4.58 -8.73
C GLU A 59 13.90 3.37 -9.57
N ARG A 60 12.81 2.70 -9.18
CA ARG A 60 12.30 1.48 -9.85
C ARG A 60 10.84 1.59 -10.29
N PRO A 61 10.46 2.57 -11.13
CA PRO A 61 9.12 2.61 -11.70
C PRO A 61 8.89 1.42 -12.66
N ILE A 62 7.64 0.94 -12.73
CA ILE A 62 7.22 -0.08 -13.68
C ILE A 62 5.90 0.31 -14.37
N LEU A 63 5.78 0.01 -15.66
CA LEU A 63 4.53 0.23 -16.39
C LEU A 63 3.47 -0.78 -15.92
N LYS A 64 2.23 -0.33 -15.80
CA LYS A 64 1.10 -1.18 -15.37
C LYS A 64 0.89 -2.42 -16.22
N ARG A 65 1.13 -2.29 -17.53
CA ARG A 65 0.98 -3.39 -18.49
C ARG A 65 2.05 -4.48 -18.32
N ASP A 66 3.17 -4.13 -17.70
CA ASP A 66 4.28 -5.03 -17.45
C ASP A 66 4.23 -5.59 -16.02
N ALA A 67 3.50 -4.93 -15.12
CA ALA A 67 3.29 -5.38 -13.76
C ALA A 67 2.42 -6.64 -13.71
N GLN A 68 2.98 -7.72 -13.20
CA GLN A 68 2.25 -8.94 -12.88
C GLN A 68 1.57 -8.80 -11.50
N GLY A 69 0.47 -8.06 -11.47
CA GLY A 69 -0.28 -7.76 -10.25
C GLY A 69 0.29 -6.60 -9.41
N ILE A 70 -0.50 -6.18 -8.43
CA ILE A 70 -0.15 -5.17 -7.42
C ILE A 70 -0.21 -5.89 -6.07
N HIS A 71 0.86 -5.80 -5.29
CA HIS A 71 1.00 -6.55 -4.04
C HIS A 71 0.70 -5.68 -2.82
N GLY A 72 0.80 -4.36 -2.95
CA GLY A 72 0.42 -3.43 -1.90
C GLY A 72 0.15 -2.02 -2.43
N THR A 73 -0.63 -1.26 -1.67
CA THR A 73 -0.96 0.14 -1.96
C THR A 73 -0.43 1.04 -0.85
N PHE A 74 0.48 1.93 -1.22
CA PHE A 74 1.11 2.86 -0.29
C PHE A 74 0.53 4.28 -0.48
N PHE A 75 0.04 4.85 0.61
CA PHE A 75 -0.60 6.16 0.64
C PHE A 75 0.33 7.21 1.24
N TYR A 76 0.46 8.34 0.55
CA TYR A 76 1.29 9.47 0.96
C TYR A 76 0.42 10.70 1.21
N ASP A 77 0.59 11.40 2.33
CA ASP A 77 -0.25 12.55 2.73
C ASP A 77 -1.75 12.19 2.79
N TRP A 78 -2.07 11.07 3.45
CA TRP A 78 -3.44 10.52 3.56
C TRP A 78 -3.93 10.45 5.01
N ASP A 79 -3.25 11.11 5.94
CA ASP A 79 -3.59 11.06 7.36
C ASP A 79 -5.04 11.53 7.65
N ASP A 80 -5.52 12.52 6.90
CA ASP A 80 -6.90 13.04 6.96
C ASP A 80 -7.98 12.01 6.57
N ARG A 81 -7.55 10.91 5.91
CA ARG A 81 -8.38 9.83 5.38
C ARG A 81 -8.07 8.48 6.03
N ARG A 82 -7.20 8.47 7.04
CA ARG A 82 -6.75 7.28 7.78
C ARG A 82 -7.89 6.37 8.23
N GLU A 83 -8.97 6.97 8.74
CA GLU A 83 -10.13 6.28 9.31
C GLU A 83 -10.99 5.56 8.26
N ILE A 84 -10.83 5.88 6.97
CA ILE A 84 -11.55 5.23 5.89
C ILE A 84 -10.99 3.83 5.63
N LEU A 85 -9.68 3.64 5.85
CA LEU A 85 -9.00 2.37 5.61
C LEU A 85 -9.23 1.39 6.77
N PRO A 86 -9.24 0.06 6.51
CA PRO A 86 -9.28 -0.94 7.58
C PRO A 86 -8.15 -0.72 8.60
N VAL A 87 -8.45 -0.89 9.89
CA VAL A 87 -7.45 -0.74 10.98
C VAL A 87 -6.28 -1.70 10.80
N THR A 88 -6.56 -2.92 10.34
CA THR A 88 -5.56 -3.96 10.07
C THR A 88 -4.73 -3.69 8.82
N ARG A 89 -5.13 -2.72 7.98
CA ARG A 89 -4.55 -2.44 6.66
C ARG A 89 -4.54 -3.61 5.67
N ARG A 90 -5.31 -4.66 5.93
CA ARG A 90 -5.53 -5.76 4.98
C ARG A 90 -6.73 -5.44 4.10
N GLU A 91 -6.63 -5.75 2.82
CA GLU A 91 -7.72 -5.51 1.85
C GLU A 91 -8.94 -6.36 2.20
N VAL A 92 -8.72 -7.60 2.65
CA VAL A 92 -9.80 -8.51 3.03
C VAL A 92 -10.63 -8.03 4.23
N ASP A 93 -10.18 -7.01 4.95
CA ASP A 93 -10.85 -6.46 6.14
C ASP A 93 -11.67 -5.20 5.86
N TRP A 94 -11.88 -4.82 4.59
CA TRP A 94 -12.83 -3.76 4.23
C TRP A 94 -14.22 -3.98 4.83
N ASP A 95 -14.85 -2.88 5.26
CA ASP A 95 -16.27 -2.88 5.66
C ASP A 95 -17.11 -3.43 4.50
N GLU A 96 -17.94 -4.43 4.79
CA GLU A 96 -18.76 -5.09 3.78
C GLU A 96 -19.69 -4.11 3.06
N ARG A 97 -20.10 -3.00 3.70
CA ARG A 97 -20.92 -1.95 3.10
C ARG A 97 -20.18 -1.17 2.01
N SER A 98 -18.86 -1.14 2.04
CA SER A 98 -17.99 -0.43 1.11
C SER A 98 -17.59 -1.26 -0.11
N ILE A 99 -17.92 -2.54 -0.14
CA ILE A 99 -17.52 -3.48 -1.20
C ILE A 99 -18.73 -4.17 -1.83
N ASN A 100 -18.59 -4.60 -3.08
CA ASN A 100 -19.67 -5.26 -3.81
C ASN A 100 -19.81 -6.75 -3.40
N ALA A 101 -20.89 -7.40 -3.86
CA ALA A 101 -21.19 -8.80 -3.51
C ALA A 101 -20.16 -9.83 -4.02
N ALA A 102 -19.37 -9.52 -5.05
CA ALA A 102 -18.30 -10.40 -5.52
C ALA A 102 -17.07 -10.30 -4.60
N GLN A 103 -16.68 -9.08 -4.22
CA GLN A 103 -15.60 -8.84 -3.27
C GLN A 103 -15.90 -9.47 -1.91
N ARG A 104 -17.12 -9.33 -1.38
CA ARG A 104 -17.51 -9.97 -0.10
C ARG A 104 -17.26 -11.47 -0.11
N ARG A 105 -17.69 -12.16 -1.18
CA ARG A 105 -17.49 -13.61 -1.31
C ARG A 105 -16.01 -13.99 -1.37
N LEU A 106 -15.20 -13.22 -2.11
CA LEU A 106 -13.77 -13.44 -2.20
C LEU A 106 -13.09 -13.23 -0.84
N PHE A 107 -13.36 -12.10 -0.18
CA PHE A 107 -12.70 -11.72 1.07
C PHE A 107 -13.10 -12.64 2.23
N GLN A 108 -14.36 -13.07 2.31
CA GLN A 108 -14.80 -14.05 3.31
C GLN A 108 -14.10 -15.40 3.18
N ALA A 109 -13.73 -15.82 1.96
CA ALA A 109 -13.01 -17.06 1.73
C ALA A 109 -11.50 -16.95 2.01
N ALA A 110 -10.97 -15.73 2.10
CA ALA A 110 -9.54 -15.45 2.28
C ALA A 110 -9.18 -14.96 3.69
N ARG A 111 -10.17 -14.83 4.59
CA ARG A 111 -10.00 -14.46 6.00
C ARG A 111 -9.60 -15.65 6.87
#